data_AF-A0A355FWC5-F1
#
_entry.id   AF-A0A355FWC5-F1
#
_cell.length_a   1.000
_cell.length_b   1.000
_cell.length_c   1.000
_cell.angle_alpha   90.00
_cell.angle_beta   90.00
_cell.angle_gamma   90.00
#
_symmetry.space_group_name_H-M   'P 1'
#
loop_
_entity.id
_entity.type
_entity.pdbx_description
1 polymer ?
#
loop_
_entity_poly.entity_id
_entity_poly.type
_entity_poly.pdbx_seq_one_letter_code
_entity_poly.pdbx_strand_id
1 'polypeptide(L)'
;MSEGRIFLQGQWWPLQPESIPALQAAVASPWEEDVVEALRSWWNDAEVVITSTSGSTGNPRPIQHAKAAMEESAKRTLHHFGLMEGATAGLAMPVKFIGGMMMLVRAVVGKLDLVAVQPQACPDFGALPCSSLDFLPLTPSQAQAFHASDSSSWARIQCLLLGGGPVNRAWLGTLDGGPRIVESFGMTETISHFALREVHPNREEDFHCLPGFEVSSGEQEALVIDGPDGTRWETRDAAQVLSSRSFKWLGRLD
;
A
#
# COMPACT_ATOMS: atom_id res chain seq x y z
N MET A 1 7.17 13.39 -22.56
CA MET A 1 6.24 12.78 -21.58
C MET A 1 7.04 12.65 -20.30
N SER A 2 6.61 13.22 -19.17
CA SER A 2 7.41 13.16 -17.94
C SER A 2 7.38 11.76 -17.36
N GLU A 3 8.54 11.29 -16.92
CA GLU A 3 8.66 10.08 -16.12
C GLU A 3 8.40 10.43 -14.66
N GLY A 4 7.91 9.46 -13.88
CA GLY A 4 7.80 9.61 -12.43
C GLY A 4 9.19 9.80 -11.81
N ARG A 5 9.25 10.22 -10.56
CA ARG A 5 10.50 10.48 -9.86
C ARG A 5 10.46 9.92 -8.45
N ILE A 6 11.62 9.67 -7.85
CA ILE A 6 11.74 9.29 -6.45
C ILE A 6 12.63 10.30 -5.72
N PHE A 7 12.14 10.82 -4.60
CA PHE A 7 12.94 11.63 -3.69
C PHE A 7 13.66 10.72 -2.71
N LEU A 8 14.99 10.73 -2.77
CA LEU A 8 15.88 9.91 -1.95
C LEU A 8 17.21 10.66 -1.77
N GLN A 9 17.81 10.62 -0.58
CA GLN A 9 19.04 11.35 -0.28
C GLN A 9 18.94 12.87 -0.58
N GLY A 10 17.80 13.48 -0.24
CA GLY A 10 17.60 14.93 -0.33
C GLY A 10 17.42 15.49 -1.74
N GLN A 11 17.27 14.63 -2.77
CA GLN A 11 17.07 15.07 -4.15
C GLN A 11 16.11 14.16 -4.93
N TRP A 12 15.59 14.67 -6.04
CA TRP A 12 14.73 13.93 -6.95
C TRP A 12 15.55 13.19 -8.01
N TRP A 13 15.27 11.91 -8.16
CA TRP A 13 15.84 11.04 -9.18
C TRP A 13 14.75 10.60 -10.15
N PRO A 14 15.00 10.53 -11.46
CA PRO A 14 14.06 9.90 -12.38
C PRO A 14 13.79 8.44 -11.96
N LEU A 15 12.53 8.03 -11.98
CA LEU A 15 12.13 6.67 -11.61
C LEU A 15 12.10 5.78 -12.85
N GLN A 16 13.30 5.51 -13.40
CA GLN A 16 13.52 4.70 -14.59
C GLN A 16 14.77 3.80 -14.44
N PRO A 17 14.87 2.68 -15.20
CA PRO A 17 15.98 1.73 -15.11
C PRO A 17 17.37 2.38 -15.21
N GLU A 18 17.52 3.37 -16.07
CA GLU A 18 18.76 4.10 -16.36
C GLU A 18 19.28 4.86 -15.15
N SER A 19 18.42 5.14 -14.16
CA SER A 19 18.80 5.83 -12.93
C SER A 19 19.39 4.90 -11.87
N ILE A 20 19.30 3.57 -12.02
CA ILE A 20 19.81 2.61 -11.03
C ILE A 20 21.29 2.83 -10.68
N PRO A 21 22.23 2.98 -11.65
CA PRO A 21 23.65 3.14 -11.29
C PRO A 21 23.92 4.40 -10.47
N ALA A 22 23.23 5.51 -10.80
CA ALA A 22 23.38 6.78 -10.09
C ALA A 22 22.74 6.73 -8.69
N LEU A 23 21.54 6.14 -8.58
CA LEU A 23 20.88 5.88 -7.31
C LEU A 23 21.75 4.99 -6.40
N GLN A 24 22.28 3.89 -6.92
CA GLN A 24 23.14 2.97 -6.17
C GLN A 24 24.40 3.65 -5.62
N ALA A 25 24.97 4.62 -6.36
CA ALA A 25 26.13 5.38 -5.92
C ALA A 25 25.78 6.45 -4.87
N ALA A 26 24.51 6.87 -4.78
CA ALA A 26 24.06 7.92 -3.89
C ALA A 26 23.53 7.41 -2.54
N VAL A 27 22.92 6.22 -2.51
CA VAL A 27 22.36 5.64 -1.27
C VAL A 27 23.45 5.38 -0.23
N ALA A 28 23.12 5.58 1.04
CA ALA A 28 24.10 5.52 2.13
C ALA A 28 23.62 4.68 3.34
N SER A 29 22.43 4.11 3.28
CA SER A 29 21.87 3.32 4.38
C SER A 29 21.13 2.07 3.88
N PRO A 30 21.03 1.01 4.71
CA PRO A 30 20.50 -0.29 4.27
C PRO A 30 19.07 -0.25 3.71
N TRP A 31 18.19 0.63 4.23
CA TRP A 31 16.82 0.72 3.72
C TRP A 31 16.74 1.37 2.35
N GLU A 32 17.72 2.22 2.00
CA GLU A 32 17.81 2.86 0.68
C GLU A 32 18.41 1.89 -0.33
N GLU A 33 19.40 1.10 0.08
CA GLU A 33 19.89 -0.03 -0.71
C GLU A 33 18.76 -1.01 -1.03
N ASP A 34 17.89 -1.30 -0.06
CA ASP A 34 16.69 -2.13 -0.28
C ASP A 34 15.76 -1.52 -1.36
N VAL A 35 15.62 -0.19 -1.40
CA VAL A 35 14.82 0.51 -2.44
C VAL A 35 15.46 0.32 -3.82
N VAL A 36 16.78 0.51 -3.93
CA VAL A 36 17.50 0.31 -5.20
C VAL A 36 17.40 -1.13 -5.66
N GLU A 37 17.54 -2.10 -4.75
CA GLU A 37 17.42 -3.52 -5.09
C GLU A 37 15.99 -3.91 -5.48
N ALA A 38 14.98 -3.34 -4.82
CA ALA A 38 13.58 -3.54 -5.22
C ALA A 38 13.31 -3.00 -6.63
N LEU A 39 13.85 -1.83 -6.98
CA LEU A 39 13.78 -1.28 -8.34
C LEU A 39 14.52 -2.14 -9.36
N ARG A 40 15.71 -2.65 -9.02
CA ARG A 40 16.46 -3.60 -9.85
C ARG A 40 15.68 -4.90 -10.08
N SER A 41 15.06 -5.43 -9.02
CA SER A 41 14.19 -6.61 -9.10
C SER A 41 12.98 -6.36 -9.99
N TRP A 42 12.38 -5.17 -9.91
CA TRP A 42 11.25 -4.78 -10.76
C TRP A 42 11.63 -4.67 -12.24
N TRP A 43 12.77 -4.08 -12.57
CA TRP A 43 13.16 -3.80 -13.96
C TRP A 43 14.05 -4.88 -14.62
N ASN A 44 14.42 -5.94 -13.90
CA ASN A 44 15.12 -7.06 -14.53
C ASN A 44 14.21 -7.88 -15.47
N ASP A 45 14.80 -8.81 -16.21
CA ASP A 45 14.09 -9.66 -17.18
C ASP A 45 13.26 -10.78 -16.55
N ALA A 46 13.27 -10.94 -15.22
CA ALA A 46 12.46 -11.97 -14.57
C ALA A 46 10.97 -11.60 -14.62
N GLU A 47 10.11 -12.59 -14.84
CA GLU A 47 8.65 -12.40 -14.85
C GLU A 47 8.05 -12.24 -13.44
N VAL A 48 8.85 -12.51 -12.41
CA VAL A 48 8.42 -12.49 -11.01
C VAL A 48 9.32 -11.61 -10.15
N VAL A 49 8.72 -11.02 -9.11
CA VAL A 49 9.40 -10.37 -7.99
C VAL A 49 9.25 -11.24 -6.75
N ILE A 50 10.31 -11.35 -5.95
CA ILE A 50 10.28 -12.05 -4.66
C ILE A 50 10.15 -11.02 -3.56
N THR A 51 9.11 -11.16 -2.72
CA THR A 51 8.99 -10.41 -1.47
C THR A 51 8.94 -11.36 -0.28
N SER A 52 9.07 -10.81 0.92
CA SER A 52 8.93 -11.55 2.17
C SER A 52 7.51 -11.39 2.73
N THR A 53 6.99 -12.42 3.39
CA THR A 53 5.82 -12.26 4.27
C THR A 53 6.22 -11.61 5.58
N SER A 54 5.30 -10.81 6.15
CA SER A 54 5.45 -10.26 7.50
C SER A 54 5.34 -11.31 8.60
N GLY A 55 4.86 -12.53 8.27
CA GLY A 55 4.89 -13.74 9.10
C GLY A 55 4.41 -13.56 10.54
N SER A 56 3.12 -13.84 10.82
CA SER A 56 2.60 -13.92 12.21
C SER A 56 3.31 -14.97 13.09
N THR A 57 4.07 -15.88 12.48
CA THR A 57 4.81 -16.99 13.12
C THR A 57 6.31 -16.71 13.30
N GLY A 58 6.77 -15.48 13.02
CA GLY A 58 8.11 -14.98 13.39
C GLY A 58 9.23 -15.18 12.36
N ASN A 59 9.04 -16.03 11.35
CA ASN A 59 10.03 -16.20 10.27
C ASN A 59 9.45 -15.76 8.91
N PRO A 60 9.94 -14.65 8.33
CA PRO A 60 9.57 -14.23 6.98
C PRO A 60 9.83 -15.34 5.96
N ARG A 61 8.85 -15.62 5.10
CA ARG A 61 8.99 -16.60 4.01
C ARG A 61 9.00 -15.88 2.66
N PRO A 62 9.83 -16.31 1.70
CA PRO A 62 9.81 -15.75 0.36
C PRO A 62 8.51 -16.12 -0.35
N ILE A 63 7.92 -15.16 -1.04
CA ILE A 63 6.75 -15.32 -1.91
C ILE A 63 7.04 -14.67 -3.26
N GLN A 64 6.68 -15.38 -4.32
CA GLN A 64 6.80 -14.91 -5.69
C GLN A 64 5.50 -14.24 -6.13
N HIS A 65 5.64 -13.10 -6.80
CA HIS A 65 4.54 -12.36 -7.41
C HIS A 65 4.85 -12.14 -8.89
N ALA A 66 3.93 -12.53 -9.77
CA ALA A 66 4.05 -12.21 -11.19
C ALA A 66 3.99 -10.69 -11.40
N LYS A 67 4.95 -10.12 -12.13
CA LYS A 67 5.01 -8.67 -12.38
C LYS A 67 3.73 -8.18 -13.05
N ALA A 68 3.22 -8.91 -14.04
CA ALA A 68 1.96 -8.59 -14.70
C ALA A 68 0.78 -8.45 -13.71
N ALA A 69 0.67 -9.34 -12.72
CA ALA A 69 -0.38 -9.27 -11.72
C ALA A 69 -0.18 -8.09 -10.75
N MET A 70 1.06 -7.75 -10.42
CA MET A 70 1.40 -6.55 -9.65
C MET A 70 1.06 -5.27 -10.42
N GLU A 71 1.32 -5.21 -11.73
CA GLU A 71 0.91 -4.09 -12.57
C GLU A 71 -0.61 -3.90 -12.59
N GLU A 72 -1.37 -4.98 -12.75
CA GLU A 72 -2.84 -4.91 -12.72
C GLU A 72 -3.36 -4.46 -11.35
N SER A 73 -2.74 -4.93 -10.27
CA SER A 73 -3.03 -4.46 -8.91
C SER A 73 -2.72 -2.97 -8.75
N ALA A 74 -1.59 -2.50 -9.27
CA ALA A 74 -1.22 -1.09 -9.26
C ALA A 74 -2.20 -0.23 -10.07
N LYS A 75 -2.56 -0.63 -11.29
CA LYS A 75 -3.55 0.06 -12.14
C LYS A 75 -4.90 0.20 -11.44
N ARG A 76 -5.38 -0.86 -10.75
CA ARG A 76 -6.61 -0.80 -9.96
C ARG A 76 -6.52 0.22 -8.83
N THR A 77 -5.43 0.25 -8.07
CA THR A 77 -5.22 1.26 -7.01
C THR A 77 -5.17 2.67 -7.61
N LEU A 78 -4.35 2.89 -8.65
CA LEU A 78 -4.19 4.20 -9.30
C LEU A 78 -5.53 4.73 -9.81
N HIS A 79 -6.31 3.88 -10.49
CA HIS A 79 -7.64 4.25 -10.99
C HIS A 79 -8.62 4.55 -9.84
N HIS A 80 -8.70 3.69 -8.82
CA HIS A 80 -9.63 3.86 -7.70
C HIS A 80 -9.39 5.17 -6.94
N PHE A 81 -8.13 5.52 -6.70
CA PHE A 81 -7.75 6.73 -5.96
C PHE A 81 -7.57 7.95 -6.87
N GLY A 82 -7.76 7.83 -8.19
CA GLY A 82 -7.58 8.93 -9.14
C GLY A 82 -6.15 9.48 -9.19
N LEU A 83 -5.15 8.62 -8.98
CA LEU A 83 -3.74 9.01 -8.96
C LEU A 83 -3.22 9.14 -10.39
N MET A 84 -3.10 10.38 -10.85
CA MET A 84 -2.63 10.73 -12.19
C MET A 84 -1.10 10.85 -12.25
N GLU A 85 -0.55 10.90 -13.47
CA GLU A 85 0.89 11.16 -13.66
C GLU A 85 1.32 12.45 -12.92
N GLY A 86 2.42 12.38 -12.18
CA GLY A 86 2.92 13.48 -11.36
C GLY A 86 2.22 13.66 -10.00
N ALA A 87 1.19 12.87 -9.67
CA ALA A 87 0.65 12.86 -8.32
C ALA A 87 1.74 12.44 -7.32
N THR A 88 1.77 13.09 -6.16
CA THR A 88 2.81 12.87 -5.16
C THR A 88 2.37 11.80 -4.16
N ALA A 89 3.19 10.79 -3.93
CA ALA A 89 2.90 9.73 -2.98
C ALA A 89 4.05 9.47 -2.02
N GLY A 90 3.76 8.92 -0.84
CA GLY A 90 4.77 8.59 0.16
C GLY A 90 5.09 7.08 0.23
N LEU A 91 6.33 6.75 0.57
CA LEU A 91 6.79 5.40 0.90
C LEU A 91 7.47 5.41 2.26
N ALA A 92 6.84 4.80 3.27
CA ALA A 92 7.36 4.69 4.63
C ALA A 92 7.33 3.24 5.18
N MET A 93 7.08 2.26 4.31
CA MET A 93 7.06 0.85 4.65
C MET A 93 8.27 0.14 4.02
N PRO A 94 8.81 -0.92 4.63
CA PRO A 94 9.95 -1.64 4.05
C PRO A 94 9.55 -2.31 2.74
N VAL A 95 10.35 -2.07 1.69
CA VAL A 95 10.09 -2.57 0.33
C VAL A 95 10.35 -4.08 0.17
N LYS A 96 10.98 -4.70 1.17
CA LYS A 96 11.12 -6.16 1.29
C LYS A 96 9.78 -6.88 1.46
N PHE A 97 8.75 -6.18 1.94
CA PHE A 97 7.39 -6.71 2.08
C PHE A 97 6.50 -6.17 0.96
N ILE A 98 5.46 -6.93 0.63
CA ILE A 98 4.59 -6.62 -0.50
C ILE A 98 3.92 -5.23 -0.41
N GLY A 99 3.62 -4.74 0.80
CA GLY A 99 3.04 -3.41 1.01
C GLY A 99 3.95 -2.27 0.54
N GLY A 100 5.24 -2.31 0.90
CA GLY A 100 6.23 -1.34 0.44
C GLY A 100 6.57 -1.53 -1.04
N MET A 101 6.75 -2.78 -1.47
CA MET A 101 7.03 -3.10 -2.87
C MET A 101 5.93 -2.60 -3.81
N MET A 102 4.66 -2.79 -3.45
CA MET A 102 3.54 -2.33 -4.27
C MET A 102 3.47 -0.81 -4.38
N MET A 103 4.00 -0.04 -3.42
CA MET A 103 4.07 1.41 -3.55
C MET A 103 5.13 1.83 -4.58
N LEU A 104 6.28 1.15 -4.64
CA LEU A 104 7.25 1.35 -5.74
C LEU A 104 6.63 1.02 -7.09
N VAL A 105 5.94 -0.13 -7.20
CA VAL A 105 5.29 -0.53 -8.46
C VAL A 105 4.21 0.47 -8.88
N ARG A 106 3.38 0.95 -7.95
CA ARG A 106 2.39 2.02 -8.22
C ARG A 106 3.05 3.29 -8.73
N ALA A 107 4.18 3.69 -8.14
CA ALA A 107 4.90 4.87 -8.57
C ALA A 107 5.48 4.73 -9.98
N VAL A 108 6.06 3.57 -10.30
CA VAL A 108 6.58 3.27 -11.65
C VAL A 108 5.44 3.25 -12.67
N VAL A 109 4.39 2.44 -12.42
CA VAL A 109 3.26 2.25 -13.35
C VAL A 109 2.46 3.54 -13.56
N GLY A 110 2.24 4.30 -12.48
CA GLY A 110 1.47 5.55 -12.51
C GLY A 110 2.29 6.80 -12.82
N LYS A 111 3.62 6.68 -12.97
CA LYS A 111 4.55 7.81 -13.12
C LYS A 111 4.35 8.86 -12.01
N LEU A 112 4.30 8.38 -10.77
CA LEU A 112 4.11 9.22 -9.60
C LEU A 112 5.43 9.88 -9.16
N ASP A 113 5.33 10.99 -8.44
CA ASP A 113 6.44 11.57 -7.69
C ASP A 113 6.45 10.93 -6.28
N LEU A 114 7.36 9.98 -6.05
CA LEU A 114 7.43 9.18 -4.83
C LEU A 114 8.41 9.78 -3.81
N VAL A 115 7.93 10.14 -2.62
CA VAL A 115 8.76 10.55 -1.50
C VAL A 115 9.05 9.34 -0.61
N ALA A 116 10.28 8.82 -0.67
CA ALA A 116 10.70 7.68 0.14
C ALA A 116 11.39 8.15 1.42
N VAL A 117 10.97 7.59 2.56
CA VAL A 117 11.52 7.87 3.88
C VAL A 117 11.89 6.57 4.57
N GLN A 118 12.78 6.64 5.56
CA GLN A 118 13.20 5.47 6.31
C GLN A 118 11.98 4.74 6.91
N PRO A 119 11.84 3.42 6.69
CA PRO A 119 10.79 2.65 7.34
C PRO A 119 11.00 2.59 8.85
N GLN A 120 10.06 3.14 9.61
CA GLN A 120 10.09 3.17 11.07
C GLN A 120 8.67 3.29 11.65
N ALA A 121 8.55 3.10 12.97
CA ALA A 121 7.27 3.14 13.66
C ALA A 121 6.58 4.50 13.56
N CYS A 122 7.35 5.59 13.57
CA CYS A 122 6.87 6.96 13.37
C CYS A 122 7.51 7.54 12.11
N PRO A 123 6.87 7.42 10.93
CA PRO A 123 7.39 7.98 9.68
C PRO A 123 7.77 9.44 9.81
N ASP A 124 8.89 9.85 9.22
CA ASP A 124 9.34 11.24 9.23
C ASP A 124 9.08 11.85 7.85
N PHE A 125 8.03 12.65 7.76
CA PHE A 125 7.71 13.48 6.60
C PHE A 125 7.87 14.99 6.92
N GLY A 126 8.62 15.36 7.96
CA GLY A 126 8.75 16.77 8.37
C GLY A 126 9.40 17.66 7.31
N ALA A 127 10.27 17.08 6.48
CA ALA A 127 10.99 17.77 5.39
C ALA A 127 10.49 17.35 3.99
N LEU A 128 9.17 17.29 3.80
CA LEU A 128 8.59 16.97 2.48
C LEU A 128 9.14 17.92 1.39
N PRO A 129 9.61 17.39 0.24
CA PRO A 129 10.08 18.19 -0.90
C PRO A 129 8.94 18.80 -1.74
N CYS A 130 7.69 18.64 -1.30
CA CYS A 130 6.46 19.00 -1.99
C CYS A 130 5.48 19.67 -1.02
N SER A 131 4.45 20.36 -1.49
CA SER A 131 3.44 20.99 -0.61
C SER A 131 2.52 19.99 0.08
N SER A 132 2.23 18.85 -0.55
CA SER A 132 1.28 17.84 -0.08
C SER A 132 1.62 16.44 -0.59
N LEU A 133 1.06 15.42 0.07
CA LEU A 133 1.03 14.04 -0.43
C LEU A 133 -0.40 13.71 -0.86
N ASP A 134 -0.58 13.35 -2.12
CA ASP A 134 -1.89 12.91 -2.65
C ASP A 134 -2.26 11.53 -2.09
N PHE A 135 -1.25 10.69 -1.86
CA PHE A 135 -1.45 9.32 -1.39
C PHE A 135 -0.35 8.85 -0.44
N LEU A 136 -0.73 8.34 0.72
CA LEU A 136 0.23 7.76 1.67
C LEU A 136 -0.32 6.44 2.26
N PRO A 137 0.28 5.28 1.93
CA PRO A 137 -0.02 4.04 2.62
C PRO A 137 0.79 3.89 3.91
N LEU A 138 0.12 3.58 5.02
CA LEU A 138 0.72 3.29 6.33
C LEU A 138 0.04 2.10 7.01
N THR A 139 0.69 1.53 8.01
CA THR A 139 -0.02 0.68 8.99
C THR A 139 -0.83 1.54 9.97
N PRO A 140 -1.88 1.01 10.62
CA PRO A 140 -2.62 1.75 11.64
C PRO A 140 -1.72 2.32 12.76
N SER A 141 -0.71 1.56 13.19
CA SER A 141 0.24 2.00 14.22
C SER A 141 1.13 3.16 13.73
N GLN A 142 1.62 3.08 12.49
CA GLN A 142 2.39 4.18 11.89
C GLN A 142 1.57 5.45 11.76
N ALA A 143 0.31 5.33 11.33
CA ALA A 143 -0.59 6.47 11.19
C ALA A 143 -0.87 7.16 12.54
N GLN A 144 -1.10 6.38 13.59
CA GLN A 144 -1.29 6.92 14.95
C GLN A 144 -0.05 7.66 15.46
N ALA A 145 1.13 7.05 15.33
CA ALA A 145 2.38 7.66 15.76
C ALA A 145 2.70 8.93 14.96
N PHE A 146 2.46 8.91 13.65
CA PHE A 146 2.68 10.05 12.77
C PHE A 146 1.71 11.21 13.09
N HIS A 147 0.41 10.92 13.22
CA HIS A 147 -0.59 11.92 13.62
C HIS A 147 -0.24 12.61 14.95
N ALA A 148 0.24 11.83 15.93
CA ALA A 148 0.59 12.36 17.25
C ALA A 148 1.88 13.20 17.26
N SER A 149 2.81 12.94 16.35
CA SER A 149 4.13 13.60 16.32
C SER A 149 4.18 14.84 15.42
N ASP A 150 3.48 14.82 14.28
CA ASP A 150 3.52 15.90 13.29
C ASP A 150 2.14 16.15 12.68
N SER A 151 1.30 16.88 13.42
CA SER A 151 -0.03 17.28 12.96
C SER A 151 0.02 18.21 11.74
N SER A 152 1.13 18.91 11.52
CA SER A 152 1.28 19.84 10.40
C SER A 152 1.46 19.09 9.08
N SER A 153 2.31 18.06 9.06
CA SER A 153 2.47 17.19 7.89
C SER A 153 1.29 16.24 7.71
N TRP A 154 0.64 15.83 8.80
CA TRP A 154 -0.62 15.09 8.74
C TRP A 154 -1.70 15.81 7.92
N ALA A 155 -1.87 17.13 8.15
CA ALA A 155 -2.83 17.95 7.42
C ALA A 155 -2.49 18.15 5.93
N ARG A 156 -1.28 17.78 5.50
CA ARG A 156 -0.82 17.87 4.10
C ARG A 156 -1.06 16.58 3.31
N ILE A 157 -1.64 15.56 3.93
CA ILE A 157 -2.03 14.32 3.25
C ILE A 157 -3.46 14.47 2.73
N GLN A 158 -3.69 14.11 1.48
CA GLN A 158 -5.03 14.06 0.88
C GLN A 158 -5.71 12.73 1.18
N CYS A 159 -5.05 11.61 0.84
CA CYS A 159 -5.57 10.27 1.07
C CYS A 159 -4.56 9.39 1.82
N LEU A 160 -4.99 8.81 2.93
CA LEU A 160 -4.24 7.84 3.72
C LEU A 160 -4.83 6.45 3.52
N LEU A 161 -4.03 5.50 3.05
CA LEU A 161 -4.42 4.09 2.94
C LEU A 161 -3.88 3.33 4.15
N LEU A 162 -4.76 2.73 4.95
CA LEU A 162 -4.37 1.90 6.09
C LEU A 162 -4.45 0.42 5.73
N GLY A 163 -3.39 -0.32 5.97
CA GLY A 163 -3.33 -1.77 5.74
C GLY A 163 -2.51 -2.51 6.78
N GLY A 164 -2.54 -3.85 6.72
CA GLY A 164 -1.71 -4.70 7.59
C GLY A 164 -2.23 -4.89 9.02
N GLY A 165 -3.41 -4.36 9.35
CA GLY A 165 -4.06 -4.59 10.64
C GLY A 165 -5.36 -3.80 10.78
N PRO A 166 -6.19 -4.14 11.79
CA PRO A 166 -7.46 -3.44 12.03
C PRO A 166 -7.23 -2.01 12.48
N VAL A 167 -8.07 -1.09 11.99
CA VAL A 167 -8.00 0.32 12.40
C VAL A 167 -8.67 0.54 13.76
N ASN A 168 -7.99 1.25 14.67
CA ASN A 168 -8.54 1.61 15.98
C ASN A 168 -9.61 2.69 15.83
N ARG A 169 -10.89 2.31 16.01
CA ARG A 169 -12.03 3.22 15.93
C ARG A 169 -12.03 4.33 16.98
N ALA A 170 -11.44 4.10 18.16
CA ALA A 170 -11.32 5.13 19.18
C ALA A 170 -10.36 6.25 18.72
N TRP A 171 -9.24 5.90 18.09
CA TRP A 171 -8.32 6.87 17.49
C TRP A 171 -8.97 7.66 16.35
N LEU A 172 -9.77 7.02 15.49
CA LEU A 172 -10.55 7.75 14.48
C LEU A 172 -11.55 8.75 15.10
N GLY A 173 -11.99 8.51 16.34
CA GLY A 173 -12.84 9.43 17.09
C GLY A 173 -12.12 10.68 17.61
N THR A 174 -10.78 10.66 17.67
CA THR A 174 -9.97 11.80 18.14
C THR A 174 -9.45 12.68 17.00
N LEU A 175 -9.76 12.36 15.74
CA LEU A 175 -9.31 13.12 14.59
C LEU A 175 -10.22 14.34 14.38
N ASP A 176 -9.65 15.53 14.55
CA ASP A 176 -10.30 16.80 14.21
C ASP A 176 -9.91 17.22 12.78
N GLY A 177 -10.47 16.53 11.80
CA GLY A 177 -10.16 16.71 10.38
C GLY A 177 -8.91 15.94 9.91
N GLY A 178 -8.29 16.40 8.82
CA GLY A 178 -7.14 15.74 8.20
C GLY A 178 -7.50 14.92 6.95
N PRO A 179 -6.70 13.92 6.59
CA PRO A 179 -6.84 13.21 5.32
C PRO A 179 -8.13 12.40 5.25
N ARG A 180 -8.57 12.10 4.03
CA ARG A 180 -9.45 10.97 3.78
C ARG A 180 -8.70 9.69 4.19
N ILE A 181 -9.27 8.89 5.09
CA ILE A 181 -8.64 7.63 5.53
C ILE A 181 -9.44 6.47 4.99
N VAL A 182 -8.77 5.62 4.22
CA VAL A 182 -9.34 4.40 3.66
C VAL A 182 -8.64 3.21 4.29
N GLU A 183 -9.42 2.32 4.91
CA GLU A 183 -8.93 1.04 5.38
C GLU A 183 -9.01 0.01 4.25
N SER A 184 -7.97 -0.80 4.16
CA SER A 184 -7.81 -1.79 3.11
C SER A 184 -7.88 -3.20 3.66
N PHE A 185 -8.58 -4.07 2.92
CA PHE A 185 -8.66 -5.49 3.18
C PHE A 185 -7.95 -6.24 2.05
N GLY A 186 -7.00 -7.09 2.41
CA GLY A 186 -6.18 -7.81 1.47
C GLY A 186 -5.26 -8.79 2.15
N MET A 187 -4.66 -9.65 1.34
CA MET A 187 -3.73 -10.69 1.77
C MET A 187 -2.56 -10.77 0.79
N THR A 188 -1.54 -11.56 1.12
CA THR A 188 -0.34 -11.63 0.27
C THR A 188 -0.67 -12.32 -1.06
N GLU A 189 -1.61 -13.26 -1.02
CA GLU A 189 -2.13 -14.04 -2.14
C GLU A 189 -2.90 -13.17 -3.14
N THR A 190 -3.57 -12.11 -2.67
CA THR A 190 -4.21 -11.10 -3.54
C THR A 190 -3.25 -9.99 -3.96
N ILE A 191 -1.94 -10.14 -3.67
CA ILE A 191 -0.84 -9.17 -3.88
C ILE A 191 -0.98 -7.93 -2.99
N SER A 192 -2.13 -7.27 -3.02
CA SER A 192 -2.44 -6.13 -2.17
C SER A 192 -3.91 -6.19 -1.77
N HIS A 193 -4.51 -5.03 -1.52
CA HIS A 193 -5.92 -4.93 -1.19
C HIS A 193 -6.81 -5.35 -2.36
N PHE A 194 -7.87 -6.08 -2.06
CA PHE A 194 -8.97 -6.37 -2.98
C PHE A 194 -10.26 -5.64 -2.61
N ALA A 195 -10.36 -5.14 -1.37
CA ALA A 195 -11.51 -4.38 -0.89
C ALA A 195 -11.08 -3.21 0.01
N LEU A 196 -11.92 -2.18 0.06
CA LEU A 196 -11.65 -0.92 0.73
C LEU A 196 -12.89 -0.44 1.47
N ARG A 197 -12.72 0.33 2.55
CA ARG A 197 -13.78 1.13 3.17
C ARG A 197 -13.24 2.46 3.64
N GLU A 198 -14.02 3.51 3.52
CA GLU A 198 -13.64 4.83 4.00
C GLU A 198 -13.99 4.98 5.48
N VAL A 199 -12.97 5.07 6.33
CA VAL A 199 -13.15 5.15 7.79
C VAL A 199 -13.08 6.59 8.33
N HIS A 200 -12.67 7.55 7.51
CA HIS A 200 -12.72 8.98 7.81
C HIS A 200 -12.82 9.81 6.51
N PRO A 201 -13.74 10.80 6.44
CA PRO A 201 -14.71 11.18 7.47
C PRO A 201 -15.98 10.31 7.51
N ASN A 202 -16.26 9.53 6.46
CA ASN A 202 -17.58 8.89 6.28
C ASN A 202 -17.85 7.67 7.19
N ARG A 203 -16.83 7.06 7.80
CA ARG A 203 -16.95 5.96 8.78
C ARG A 203 -17.79 4.77 8.29
N GLU A 204 -17.54 4.33 7.06
CA GLU A 204 -18.16 3.15 6.47
C GLU A 204 -17.90 1.90 7.31
N GLU A 205 -18.94 1.06 7.47
CA GLU A 205 -18.81 -0.23 8.13
C GLU A 205 -18.37 -1.33 7.15
N ASP A 206 -18.87 -1.24 5.93
CA ASP A 206 -18.79 -2.28 4.92
C ASP A 206 -17.54 -2.12 4.07
N PHE A 207 -16.88 -3.23 3.76
CA PHE A 207 -15.85 -3.27 2.73
C PHE A 207 -16.48 -3.40 1.35
N HIS A 208 -15.97 -2.62 0.40
CA HIS A 208 -16.36 -2.64 -1.01
C HIS A 208 -15.21 -3.17 -1.86
N CYS A 209 -15.51 -4.18 -2.68
CA CYS A 209 -14.52 -4.82 -3.56
C CYS A 209 -14.09 -3.87 -4.69
N LEU A 210 -12.80 -3.92 -5.01
CA LEU A 210 -12.25 -3.28 -6.20
C LEU A 210 -12.79 -3.94 -7.48
N PRO A 211 -12.80 -3.21 -8.61
CA PRO A 211 -13.23 -3.77 -9.89
C PRO A 211 -12.55 -5.10 -10.22
N GLY A 212 -13.37 -6.09 -10.58
CA GLY A 212 -12.93 -7.44 -10.95
C GLY A 212 -12.82 -8.43 -9.78
N PHE A 213 -12.98 -7.98 -8.53
CA PHE A 213 -13.12 -8.88 -7.40
C PHE A 213 -14.58 -9.06 -7.02
N GLU A 214 -14.93 -10.30 -6.70
CA GLU A 214 -16.22 -10.67 -6.12
C GLU A 214 -16.02 -11.44 -4.82
N VAL A 215 -17.05 -11.43 -3.97
CA VAL A 215 -17.06 -12.14 -2.70
C VAL A 215 -18.33 -12.96 -2.53
N SER A 216 -18.18 -14.10 -1.86
CA SER A 216 -19.27 -14.99 -1.47
C SER A 216 -19.03 -15.61 -0.10
N SER A 217 -20.07 -16.19 0.50
CA SER A 217 -19.95 -16.91 1.77
C SER A 217 -19.63 -18.37 1.51
N GLY A 218 -18.53 -18.86 2.11
CA GLY A 218 -18.14 -20.26 2.14
C GLY A 218 -18.74 -21.02 3.33
N GLU A 219 -18.12 -22.13 3.69
CA GLU A 219 -18.50 -22.88 4.89
C GLU A 219 -18.24 -22.04 6.15
N GLN A 220 -19.11 -22.16 7.16
CA GLN A 220 -18.98 -21.46 8.45
C GLN A 220 -18.83 -19.93 8.33
N GLU A 221 -19.44 -19.30 7.31
CA GLU A 221 -19.34 -17.86 7.04
C GLU A 221 -17.92 -17.38 6.70
N ALA A 222 -17.03 -18.29 6.26
CA ALA A 222 -15.72 -17.91 5.73
C ALA A 222 -15.88 -17.06 4.47
N LEU A 223 -15.12 -15.97 4.39
CA LEU A 223 -15.08 -15.12 3.21
C LEU A 223 -14.40 -15.85 2.06
N VAL A 224 -15.11 -16.00 0.94
CA VAL A 224 -14.56 -16.49 -0.31
C VAL A 224 -14.41 -15.33 -1.27
N ILE A 225 -13.24 -15.25 -1.91
CA ILE A 225 -12.85 -14.17 -2.82
C ILE A 225 -12.62 -14.79 -4.20
N ASP A 226 -13.30 -14.26 -5.21
CA ASP A 226 -13.08 -14.59 -6.61
C ASP A 226 -12.35 -13.40 -7.27
N GLY A 227 -11.18 -13.66 -7.85
CA GLY A 227 -10.30 -12.68 -8.47
C GLY A 227 -10.57 -12.44 -9.94
N PRO A 228 -10.05 -11.32 -10.49
CA PRO A 228 -10.23 -10.96 -11.89
C PRO A 228 -9.59 -11.93 -12.89
N ASP A 229 -8.65 -12.75 -12.44
CA ASP A 229 -7.98 -13.82 -13.19
C ASP A 229 -8.70 -15.18 -13.07
N GLY A 230 -9.84 -15.22 -12.38
CA GLY A 230 -10.58 -16.46 -12.09
C GLY A 230 -10.00 -17.27 -10.93
N THR A 231 -8.96 -16.79 -10.25
CA THR A 231 -8.43 -17.44 -9.06
C THR A 231 -9.43 -17.27 -7.91
N ARG A 232 -9.66 -18.35 -7.15
CA ARG A 232 -10.55 -18.36 -5.99
C ARG A 232 -9.74 -18.60 -4.72
N TRP A 233 -9.96 -17.76 -3.71
CA TRP A 233 -9.35 -17.89 -2.39
C TRP A 233 -10.43 -18.07 -1.33
N GLU A 234 -10.28 -19.10 -0.52
CA GLU A 234 -11.08 -19.28 0.69
C GLU A 234 -10.23 -18.83 1.89
N THR A 235 -10.74 -17.87 2.64
CA THR A 235 -10.01 -17.29 3.76
C THR A 235 -10.42 -17.93 5.09
N ARG A 236 -9.78 -17.49 6.18
CA ARG A 236 -10.22 -17.77 7.56
C ARG A 236 -10.80 -16.54 8.22
N ASP A 237 -11.34 -15.64 7.41
CA ASP A 237 -12.00 -14.42 7.86
C ASP A 237 -13.49 -14.66 7.85
N ALA A 238 -14.12 -14.60 9.04
CA ALA A 238 -15.56 -14.62 9.15
C ALA A 238 -16.11 -13.33 8.57
N ALA A 239 -17.09 -13.42 7.67
CA ALA A 239 -17.68 -12.25 7.04
C ALA A 239 -19.18 -12.42 6.74
N GLN A 240 -19.94 -11.37 7.00
CA GLN A 240 -21.30 -11.24 6.51
C GLN A 240 -21.25 -10.64 5.09
N VAL A 241 -21.50 -11.45 4.07
CA VAL A 241 -21.59 -10.98 2.68
C VAL A 241 -22.92 -10.27 2.46
N LEU A 242 -22.86 -9.01 1.98
CA LEU A 242 -24.01 -8.15 1.75
C LEU A 242 -24.41 -8.12 0.27
N SER A 243 -23.44 -8.27 -0.62
CA SER A 243 -23.59 -8.41 -2.07
C SER A 243 -22.37 -9.11 -2.65
N SER A 244 -22.37 -9.42 -3.95
CA SER A 244 -21.18 -9.97 -4.62
C SER A 244 -19.96 -9.04 -4.58
N ARG A 245 -20.11 -7.78 -4.14
CA ARG A 245 -19.01 -6.80 -4.06
C ARG A 245 -18.92 -6.09 -2.72
N SER A 246 -19.63 -6.55 -1.69
CA SER A 246 -19.53 -5.94 -0.36
C SER A 246 -19.76 -6.92 0.78
N PHE A 247 -19.06 -6.69 1.90
CA PHE A 247 -19.13 -7.54 3.08
C PHE A 247 -18.79 -6.78 4.36
N LYS A 248 -19.25 -7.27 5.51
CA LYS A 248 -18.76 -6.88 6.84
C LYS A 248 -17.81 -7.95 7.37
N TRP A 249 -16.60 -7.54 7.74
CA TRP A 249 -15.66 -8.44 8.42
C TRP A 249 -16.05 -8.61 9.89
N LEU A 250 -16.18 -9.86 10.35
CA LEU A 250 -16.63 -10.22 11.70
C LEU A 250 -15.48 -10.70 12.61
N GLY A 251 -14.34 -11.06 12.02
CA GLY A 251 -13.16 -11.52 12.76
C GLY A 251 -12.45 -12.67 12.08
N ARG A 252 -11.51 -13.28 12.81
CA ARG A 252 -10.82 -14.50 12.41
C ARG A 252 -11.56 -15.73 12.93
N LEU A 253 -11.61 -16.79 12.12
CA LEU A 253 -12.13 -18.10 12.52
C LEU A 253 -11.12 -18.92 13.34
N ASP A 254 -9.86 -18.48 13.38
CA ASP A 254 -8.74 -19.12 14.09
C ASP A 254 -8.15 -18.27 15.23
#